data_AF-K1R1Z5-F1
#
_entry.id   AF-K1R1Z5-F1
#
_cell.length_a   1.000
_cell.length_b   1.000
_cell.length_c   1.000
_cell.angle_alpha   90.00
_cell.angle_beta   90.00
_cell.angle_gamma   90.00
#
_symmetry.space_group_name_H-M   'P 1'
#
loop_
_entity.id
_entity.type
_entity.pdbx_description
1 polymer ?
#
loop_
_entity_poly.entity_id
_entity_poly.type
_entity_poly.pdbx_seq_one_letter_code
_entity_poly.pdbx_strand_id
1 'polypeptide(L)'
;MNTKNLLVGIGLCLLSACTEVDNKLEVNRALEYCDRQVHRTLEVMHGKGREVDYTMMPRNIMDGQSDWNYRKVSKEEWCGGFWPGILWYDYEYTQDPKIKEEAEKFTASLKFLSEIPAYDHDLGFLVFCSYGNGYRLTGNPEYKQVIINTADSLSALFNPRVGTMLSWPRNVKMFG
;
A
#
# COMPACT_ATOMS: atom_id res chain seq x y z
N MET A 1 -49.67 -36.68 -8.29
CA MET A 1 -48.75 -35.96 -7.36
C MET A 1 -49.59 -34.96 -6.58
N ASN A 2 -49.66 -35.08 -5.26
CA ASN A 2 -50.66 -34.39 -4.43
C ASN A 2 -50.31 -32.90 -4.29
N THR A 3 -51.15 -32.00 -4.81
CA THR A 3 -50.91 -30.54 -4.85
C THR A 3 -50.64 -29.92 -3.47
N LYS A 4 -51.12 -30.56 -2.41
CA LYS A 4 -50.84 -30.19 -1.02
C LYS A 4 -49.36 -30.35 -0.64
N ASN A 5 -48.66 -31.36 -1.18
CA ASN A 5 -47.25 -31.59 -0.89
C ASN A 5 -46.34 -30.62 -1.66
N LEU A 6 -46.79 -30.12 -2.82
CA LEU A 6 -46.08 -29.10 -3.60
C LEU A 6 -46.12 -27.72 -2.92
N LEU A 7 -47.27 -27.35 -2.35
CA LEU A 7 -47.44 -26.08 -1.62
C LEU A 7 -46.64 -26.04 -0.31
N VAL A 8 -46.53 -27.17 0.40
CA VAL A 8 -45.69 -27.29 1.61
C VAL A 8 -44.20 -27.22 1.26
N GLY A 9 -43.78 -27.81 0.15
CA GLY A 9 -42.39 -27.72 -0.33
C GLY A 9 -41.96 -26.31 -0.74
N ILE A 10 -42.86 -25.54 -1.38
CA ILE A 10 -42.61 -24.14 -1.73
C ILE A 10 -42.56 -23.25 -0.48
N GLY A 11 -43.41 -23.52 0.52
CA GLY A 11 -43.41 -22.80 1.80
C GLY A 11 -42.13 -23.00 2.61
N LEU A 12 -41.55 -24.21 2.61
CA LEU A 12 -40.26 -24.46 3.28
C LEU A 12 -39.07 -23.79 2.57
N CYS A 13 -39.08 -23.71 1.23
CA CYS A 13 -38.04 -23.02 0.47
C CYS A 13 -38.05 -21.49 0.66
N LEU A 14 -39.22 -20.90 0.94
CA LEU A 14 -39.37 -19.46 1.16
C LEU A 14 -38.94 -19.01 2.58
N LEU A 15 -38.90 -19.91 3.56
CA LEU A 15 -38.45 -19.60 4.92
C LEU A 15 -36.92 -19.56 5.08
N SER A 16 -36.17 -20.14 4.13
CA SER A 16 -34.69 -20.09 4.12
C SER A 16 -34.12 -18.89 3.36
N ALA A 17 -34.96 -18.05 2.76
CA ALA A 17 -34.54 -16.92 1.93
C ALA A 17 -34.34 -15.60 2.70
N CYS A 18 -34.67 -15.58 4.00
CA CYS A 18 -34.52 -14.41 4.87
C CYS A 18 -33.46 -14.66 5.94
N THR A 19 -32.23 -15.01 5.52
CA THR A 19 -31.06 -14.74 6.36
C THR A 19 -30.66 -13.29 6.10
N GLU A 20 -30.88 -12.41 7.08
CA GLU A 20 -30.20 -11.12 7.10
C GLU A 20 -28.70 -11.42 7.01
N VAL A 21 -28.06 -10.96 5.92
CA VAL A 21 -26.59 -11.01 5.83
C VAL A 21 -26.10 -10.06 6.91
N ASP A 22 -25.63 -10.61 8.03
CA ASP A 22 -24.95 -9.85 9.07
C ASP A 22 -23.72 -9.22 8.42
N ASN A 23 -23.84 -7.95 8.01
CA ASN A 23 -22.79 -7.17 7.35
C ASN A 23 -21.68 -6.77 8.33
N LYS A 24 -21.35 -7.65 9.29
CA LYS A 24 -20.19 -7.48 10.15
C LYS A 24 -18.93 -7.72 9.34
N LEU A 25 -17.98 -6.81 9.51
CA LEU A 25 -16.65 -6.97 8.95
C LEU A 25 -15.97 -8.18 9.59
N GLU A 26 -15.84 -9.26 8.83
CA GLU A 26 -15.02 -10.42 9.19
C GLU A 26 -13.54 -10.07 8.99
N VAL A 27 -12.93 -9.45 10.01
CA VAL A 27 -11.57 -8.88 9.94
C VAL A 27 -10.54 -9.90 9.45
N ASN A 28 -10.54 -11.12 10.00
CA ASN A 28 -9.58 -12.16 9.60
C ASN A 28 -9.74 -12.56 8.14
N ARG A 29 -10.99 -12.72 7.67
CA ARG A 29 -11.27 -13.03 6.26
C ARG A 29 -10.81 -11.93 5.32
N ALA A 30 -10.91 -10.66 5.75
CA ALA A 30 -10.42 -9.52 4.98
C ALA A 30 -8.88 -9.48 4.93
N LEU A 31 -8.20 -9.74 6.05
CA LEU A 31 -6.74 -9.81 6.12
C LEU A 31 -6.19 -10.96 5.28
N GLU A 32 -6.78 -12.16 5.37
CA GLU A 32 -6.44 -13.30 4.51
C GLU A 32 -6.66 -13.01 3.02
N TYR A 33 -7.66 -12.20 2.68
CA TYR A 33 -7.85 -11.76 1.30
C TYR A 33 -6.73 -10.83 0.84
N CYS A 34 -6.32 -9.88 1.67
CA CYS A 34 -5.20 -8.96 1.40
C CYS A 34 -3.89 -9.72 1.20
N ASP A 35 -3.54 -10.65 2.09
CA ASP A 35 -2.36 -11.52 1.99
C ASP A 35 -2.33 -12.27 0.64
N ARG A 36 -3.45 -12.90 0.25
CA ARG A 36 -3.55 -13.55 -1.07
C ARG A 36 -3.33 -12.58 -2.24
N GLN A 37 -3.76 -11.32 -2.14
CA GLN A 37 -3.53 -10.32 -3.19
C GLN A 37 -2.07 -9.84 -3.22
N VAL A 38 -1.42 -9.75 -2.06
CA VAL A 38 0.02 -9.45 -1.94
C VAL A 38 0.83 -10.53 -2.65
N HIS A 39 0.60 -11.80 -2.31
CA HIS A 39 1.27 -12.94 -2.94
C HIS A 39 1.02 -12.98 -4.47
N ARG A 40 -0.21 -12.80 -4.91
CA ARG A 40 -0.54 -12.74 -6.35
C ARG A 40 0.22 -11.63 -7.07
N THR A 41 0.36 -10.46 -6.44
CA THR A 41 1.11 -9.33 -7.03
C THR A 41 2.59 -9.66 -7.10
N LEU A 42 3.18 -10.19 -6.02
CA LEU A 42 4.58 -10.63 -6.00
C LEU A 42 4.86 -11.71 -7.05
N GLU A 43 3.98 -12.70 -7.22
CA GLU A 43 4.11 -13.74 -8.26
C GLU A 43 4.16 -13.15 -9.67
N VAL A 44 3.31 -12.15 -9.96
CA VAL A 44 3.33 -11.43 -11.25
C VAL A 44 4.65 -10.68 -11.42
N MET A 45 5.16 -10.04 -10.37
CA MET A 45 6.43 -9.28 -10.42
C MET A 45 7.65 -10.19 -10.60
N HIS A 46 7.69 -11.35 -9.94
CA HIS A 46 8.75 -12.35 -10.07
C HIS A 46 8.72 -13.10 -11.43
N GLY A 47 7.59 -13.04 -12.15
CA GLY A 47 7.41 -13.40 -13.55
C GLY A 47 8.32 -14.51 -14.11
N LYS A 48 7.92 -15.78 -13.98
CA LYS A 48 8.57 -16.98 -14.59
C LYS A 48 10.12 -16.98 -14.56
N GLY A 49 10.75 -16.48 -13.49
CA GLY A 49 12.20 -16.57 -13.29
C GLY A 49 13.01 -15.37 -13.79
N ARG A 50 12.39 -14.19 -13.92
CA ARG A 50 13.12 -12.92 -14.09
C ARG A 50 13.41 -12.30 -12.72
N GLU A 51 14.54 -11.61 -12.61
CA GLU A 51 14.86 -10.82 -11.43
C GLU A 51 13.86 -9.65 -11.28
N VAL A 52 13.39 -9.41 -10.06
CA VAL A 52 12.44 -8.34 -9.76
C VAL A 52 13.15 -7.00 -9.84
N ASP A 53 12.60 -6.06 -10.62
CA ASP A 53 12.98 -4.65 -10.54
C ASP A 53 12.29 -4.00 -9.34
N TYR A 54 12.98 -3.94 -8.20
CA TYR A 54 12.48 -3.33 -6.96
C TYR A 54 12.26 -1.81 -7.05
N THR A 55 12.60 -1.18 -8.19
CA THR A 55 12.25 0.22 -8.46
C THR A 55 10.87 0.37 -9.09
N MET A 56 10.20 -0.71 -9.52
CA MET A 56 8.88 -0.67 -10.15
C MET A 56 7.77 -1.01 -9.16
N MET A 57 6.91 -0.04 -8.82
CA MET A 57 5.85 -0.17 -7.83
C MET A 57 4.46 -0.28 -8.50
N PRO A 58 3.57 -1.18 -8.06
CA PRO A 58 2.18 -1.20 -8.53
C PRO A 58 1.48 0.10 -8.12
N ARG A 59 0.90 0.83 -9.09
CA ARG A 59 0.23 2.12 -8.83
C ARG A 59 -1.28 2.03 -8.92
N ASN A 60 -1.78 1.57 -10.05
CA ASN A 60 -3.22 1.47 -10.31
C ASN A 60 -3.53 0.44 -11.39
N ILE A 61 -4.79 0.10 -11.54
CA ILE A 61 -5.32 -0.63 -12.69
C ILE A 61 -6.16 0.38 -13.48
N MET A 62 -5.86 0.56 -14.77
CA MET A 62 -6.61 1.48 -15.61
C MET A 62 -7.97 0.90 -16.00
N ASP A 63 -8.90 1.76 -16.40
CA ASP A 63 -10.20 1.33 -16.91
C ASP A 63 -10.05 0.32 -18.06
N GLY A 64 -10.81 -0.77 -17.99
CA GLY A 64 -10.74 -1.89 -18.93
C GLY A 64 -9.51 -2.80 -18.81
N GLN A 65 -8.59 -2.58 -17.86
CA GLN A 65 -7.43 -3.44 -17.64
C GLN A 65 -7.62 -4.36 -16.43
N SER A 66 -6.83 -5.44 -16.39
CA SER A 66 -6.76 -6.38 -15.27
C SER A 66 -5.39 -6.44 -14.59
N ASP A 67 -4.40 -5.75 -15.16
CA ASP A 67 -3.01 -5.78 -14.72
C ASP A 67 -2.60 -4.44 -14.11
N TRP A 68 -1.61 -4.49 -13.21
CA TRP A 68 -1.02 -3.31 -12.61
C TRP A 68 -0.31 -2.44 -13.66
N ASN A 69 -0.65 -1.16 -13.66
CA ASN A 69 0.19 -0.11 -14.22
C ASN A 69 1.29 0.21 -13.19
N TYR A 70 2.47 -0.35 -13.41
CA TYR A 70 3.64 -0.13 -12.55
C TYR A 70 4.30 1.20 -12.87
N ARG A 71 4.85 1.85 -11.83
CA ARG A 71 5.62 3.08 -11.96
C ARG A 71 6.97 2.95 -11.31
N LYS A 72 7.98 3.44 -12.00
CA LYS A 72 9.33 3.53 -11.45
C LYS A 72 9.34 4.56 -10.32
N VAL A 73 10.00 4.24 -9.21
CA VAL A 73 10.23 5.18 -8.13
C VAL A 73 10.97 6.40 -8.66
N SER A 74 10.42 7.58 -8.38
CA SER A 74 11.05 8.87 -8.61
C SER A 74 10.52 9.87 -7.58
N LYS A 75 11.13 11.05 -7.50
CA LYS A 75 10.67 12.12 -6.60
C LYS A 75 9.30 12.70 -6.99
N GLU A 76 8.89 12.51 -8.25
CA GLU A 76 7.59 12.93 -8.79
C GLU A 76 6.48 11.90 -8.59
N GLU A 77 6.83 10.64 -8.33
CA GLU A 77 5.90 9.53 -8.17
C GLU A 77 5.52 9.34 -6.69
N TRP A 78 4.59 10.16 -6.20
CA TRP A 78 4.18 10.20 -4.79
C TRP A 78 3.64 8.87 -4.23
N CYS A 79 3.20 7.94 -5.10
CA CYS A 79 2.67 6.65 -4.68
C CYS A 79 3.74 5.60 -4.30
N GLY A 80 5.02 5.87 -4.56
CA GLY A 80 6.09 4.87 -4.47
C GLY A 80 6.28 4.21 -3.09
N GLY A 81 5.87 4.88 -2.00
CA GLY A 81 5.97 4.36 -0.63
C GLY A 81 4.84 3.42 -0.21
N PHE A 82 3.73 3.35 -0.95
CA PHE A 82 2.56 2.58 -0.53
C PHE A 82 2.77 1.07 -0.66
N TRP A 83 3.36 0.61 -1.77
CA TRP A 83 3.61 -0.82 -1.97
C TRP A 83 4.50 -1.44 -0.88
N PRO A 84 5.71 -0.92 -0.58
CA PRO A 84 6.49 -1.42 0.55
C PRO A 84 5.74 -1.28 1.89
N GLY A 85 4.92 -0.25 2.07
CA GLY A 85 4.08 -0.11 3.26
C GLY A 85 3.04 -1.23 3.41
N ILE A 86 2.40 -1.63 2.30
CA ILE A 86 1.48 -2.79 2.27
C ILE A 86 2.23 -4.06 2.64
N LEU A 87 3.43 -4.28 2.10
CA LEU A 87 4.25 -5.45 2.44
C LEU A 87 4.63 -5.48 3.93
N TRP A 88 4.94 -4.32 4.54
CA TRP A 88 5.20 -4.26 5.97
C TRP A 88 3.96 -4.58 6.83
N TYR A 89 2.77 -4.11 6.43
CA TYR A 89 1.53 -4.48 7.13
C TYR A 89 1.19 -5.95 6.96
N ASP A 90 1.44 -6.52 5.78
CA ASP A 90 1.22 -7.93 5.53
C ASP A 90 2.19 -8.79 6.36
N TYR A 91 3.48 -8.42 6.44
CA TYR A 91 4.43 -9.05 7.36
C TYR A 91 4.00 -8.93 8.83
N GLU A 92 3.49 -7.77 9.26
CA GLU A 92 2.99 -7.60 10.63
C GLU A 92 1.85 -8.57 10.93
N TYR A 93 0.97 -8.83 9.97
CA TYR A 93 -0.13 -9.78 10.08
C TYR A 93 0.32 -11.25 10.03
N THR A 94 1.10 -11.63 9.01
CA THR A 94 1.42 -13.03 8.71
C THR A 94 2.67 -13.54 9.42
N GLN A 95 3.58 -12.63 9.79
CA GLN A 95 4.94 -12.92 10.24
C GLN A 95 5.77 -13.72 9.22
N ASP A 96 5.41 -13.70 7.92
CA ASP A 96 6.14 -14.42 6.87
C ASP A 96 7.51 -13.75 6.59
N PRO A 97 8.64 -14.44 6.84
CA PRO A 97 9.96 -13.88 6.56
C PRO A 97 10.21 -13.56 5.08
N LYS A 98 9.50 -14.19 4.13
CA LYS A 98 9.61 -13.88 2.70
C LYS A 98 8.98 -12.53 2.38
N ILE A 99 7.81 -12.24 2.96
CA ILE A 99 7.16 -10.93 2.81
C ILE A 99 8.03 -9.84 3.43
N LYS A 100 8.66 -10.12 4.58
CA LYS A 100 9.64 -9.22 5.18
C LYS A 100 10.80 -8.91 4.22
N GLU A 101 11.39 -9.92 3.60
CA GLU A 101 12.49 -9.75 2.64
C GLU A 101 12.08 -8.88 1.44
N GLU A 102 10.90 -9.10 0.88
CA GLU A 102 10.34 -8.27 -0.18
C GLU A 102 10.12 -6.82 0.30
N ALA A 103 9.56 -6.64 1.49
CA ALA A 103 9.34 -5.32 2.10
C ALA A 103 10.65 -4.55 2.27
N GLU A 104 11.71 -5.22 2.74
CA GLU A 104 13.06 -4.64 2.91
C GLU A 104 13.64 -4.19 1.55
N LYS A 105 13.53 -5.00 0.50
CA LYS A 105 14.07 -4.67 -0.84
C LYS A 105 13.31 -3.54 -1.53
N PHE A 106 11.97 -3.54 -1.50
CA PHE A 106 11.17 -2.44 -2.03
C PHE A 106 11.34 -1.15 -1.19
N THR A 107 11.56 -1.26 0.12
CA THR A 107 11.89 -0.09 0.96
C THR A 107 13.27 0.48 0.59
N ALA A 108 14.26 -0.39 0.38
CA ALA A 108 15.63 0.03 0.05
C ALA A 108 15.70 0.87 -1.23
N SER A 109 14.86 0.61 -2.24
CA SER A 109 14.85 1.36 -3.50
C SER A 109 14.44 2.83 -3.36
N LEU A 110 13.84 3.21 -2.23
CA LEU A 110 13.43 4.59 -1.92
C LEU A 110 14.52 5.40 -1.18
N LYS A 111 15.66 4.81 -0.79
CA LYS A 111 16.67 5.46 0.08
C LYS A 111 17.13 6.83 -0.43
N PHE A 112 17.37 6.93 -1.73
CA PHE A 112 17.91 8.13 -2.39
C PHE A 112 17.02 9.37 -2.17
N LEU A 113 15.73 9.20 -1.87
CA LEU A 113 14.81 10.30 -1.59
C LEU A 113 15.16 11.05 -0.31
N SER A 114 15.86 10.40 0.63
CA SER A 114 16.38 11.04 1.85
C SER A 114 17.69 11.82 1.62
N GLU A 115 18.30 11.67 0.44
CA GLU A 115 19.62 12.24 0.09
C GLU A 115 19.49 13.42 -0.89
N ILE A 116 18.26 13.81 -1.23
CA ILE A 116 17.93 14.92 -2.13
C ILE A 116 16.97 15.91 -1.46
N PRO A 117 16.90 17.17 -1.93
CA PRO A 117 15.90 18.12 -1.46
C PRO A 117 14.47 17.62 -1.72
N ALA A 118 13.57 17.89 -0.77
CA ALA A 118 12.16 17.55 -0.90
C ALA A 118 11.57 18.16 -2.17
N TYR A 119 11.02 17.30 -3.03
CA TYR A 119 10.35 17.75 -4.25
C TYR A 119 9.00 18.41 -3.94
N ASP A 120 8.26 17.80 -3.02
CA ASP A 120 7.02 18.28 -2.43
C ASP A 120 6.73 17.59 -1.08
N HIS A 121 5.61 17.92 -0.46
CA HIS A 121 5.22 17.38 0.84
C HIS A 121 4.93 15.88 0.86
N ASP A 122 4.72 15.25 -0.29
CA ASP A 122 4.39 13.82 -0.38
C ASP A 122 5.62 12.92 -0.14
N LEU A 123 6.82 13.51 0.01
CA LEU A 123 8.01 12.81 0.49
C LEU A 123 7.73 12.03 1.80
N GLY A 124 6.81 12.53 2.64
CA GLY A 124 6.33 11.81 3.82
C GLY A 124 5.67 10.47 3.48
N PHE A 125 4.83 10.40 2.45
CA PHE A 125 4.23 9.13 2.00
C PHE A 125 5.30 8.17 1.48
N LEU A 126 6.26 8.68 0.73
CA LEU A 126 7.32 7.85 0.14
C LEU A 126 8.16 7.16 1.21
N VAL A 127 8.58 7.90 2.25
CA VAL A 127 9.53 7.40 3.25
C VAL A 127 8.85 6.88 4.51
N PHE A 128 7.81 7.54 5.02
CA PHE A 128 7.22 7.14 6.29
C PHE A 128 6.29 5.92 6.15
N CYS A 129 5.64 5.72 5.00
CA CYS A 129 4.92 4.47 4.74
C CYS A 129 5.85 3.27 4.56
N SER A 130 7.07 3.49 4.06
CA SER A 130 8.09 2.45 3.81
C SER A 130 9.03 2.29 5.01
N TYR A 131 10.08 3.11 5.11
CA TYR A 131 11.06 3.12 6.19
C TYR A 131 10.43 3.32 7.56
N GLY A 132 9.37 4.13 7.69
CA GLY A 132 8.67 4.33 8.97
C GLY A 132 8.09 3.03 9.52
N ASN A 133 7.37 2.27 8.68
CA ASN A 133 6.87 0.95 9.05
C ASN A 133 8.00 -0.07 9.27
N GLY A 134 9.01 -0.08 8.40
CA GLY A 134 10.19 -0.93 8.59
C GLY A 134 10.87 -0.68 9.94
N TYR A 135 11.08 0.58 10.34
CA TYR A 135 11.69 0.92 11.63
C TYR A 135 10.80 0.52 12.81
N ARG A 136 9.49 0.78 12.71
CA ARG A 136 8.51 0.42 13.74
C ARG A 136 8.53 -1.09 14.04
N LEU A 137 8.68 -1.92 13.03
CA LEU A 137 8.63 -3.38 13.16
C LEU A 137 9.99 -4.04 13.45
N THR A 138 11.09 -3.46 12.99
CA THR A 138 12.42 -4.09 13.08
C THR A 138 13.39 -3.42 14.03
N GLY A 139 13.15 -2.15 14.39
CA GLY A 139 14.10 -1.34 15.15
C GLY A 139 15.39 -1.01 14.41
N ASN A 140 15.47 -1.23 13.08
CA ASN A 140 16.70 -1.03 12.31
C ASN A 140 17.18 0.44 12.39
N PRO A 141 18.37 0.71 12.98
CA PRO A 141 18.87 2.07 13.17
C PRO A 141 19.16 2.81 11.85
N GLU A 142 19.44 2.10 10.76
CA GLU A 142 19.62 2.73 9.44
C GLU A 142 18.31 3.34 8.94
N TYR A 143 17.17 2.67 9.17
CA TYR A 143 15.87 3.20 8.78
C TYR A 143 15.51 4.45 9.57
N LYS A 144 15.86 4.49 10.86
CA LYS A 144 15.73 5.69 11.68
C LYS A 144 16.50 6.87 11.07
N GLN A 145 17.73 6.64 10.62
CA GLN A 145 18.54 7.71 10.02
C GLN A 145 17.93 8.22 8.71
N VAL A 146 17.42 7.34 7.85
CA VAL A 146 16.70 7.72 6.62
C VAL A 146 15.48 8.59 6.95
N ILE A 147 14.69 8.21 7.96
CA ILE A 147 13.52 8.98 8.42
C ILE A 147 13.92 10.38 8.90
N ILE A 148 14.99 10.49 9.69
CA ILE A 148 15.48 11.78 10.21
C ILE A 148 15.95 12.67 9.04
N ASN A 149 16.77 12.15 8.13
CA ASN A 149 17.25 12.90 6.97
C ASN A 149 16.07 13.41 6.10
N THR A 150 15.07 12.56 5.90
CA THR A 150 13.85 12.94 5.19
C THR A 150 13.06 14.02 5.95
N ALA A 151 12.92 13.91 7.27
CA ALA A 151 12.24 14.91 8.07
C ALA A 151 12.94 16.28 8.00
N ASP A 152 14.27 16.31 8.02
CA ASP A 152 15.05 17.54 7.85
C ASP A 152 14.78 18.18 6.48
N SER A 153 14.81 17.39 5.40
CA SER A 153 14.51 17.85 4.04
C SER A 153 13.08 18.35 3.89
N LEU A 154 12.11 17.63 4.47
CA LEU A 154 10.69 17.98 4.43
C LEU A 154 10.39 19.27 5.22
N SER A 155 11.07 19.47 6.36
CA SER A 155 10.90 20.65 7.23
C SER A 155 11.20 21.98 6.51
N ALA A 156 12.04 21.95 5.48
CA ALA A 156 12.35 23.12 4.64
C ALA A 156 11.11 23.66 3.88
N LEU A 157 10.03 22.87 3.76
CA LEU A 157 8.78 23.32 3.14
C LEU A 157 7.89 24.13 4.10
N PHE A 158 8.21 24.19 5.39
CA PHE A 158 7.42 24.94 6.36
C PHE A 158 7.55 26.46 6.17
N ASN A 159 6.41 27.16 6.10
CA ASN A 159 6.37 28.61 6.07
C ASN A 159 5.96 29.15 7.46
N PRO A 160 6.87 29.78 8.23
CA PRO A 160 6.56 30.26 9.58
C PRO A 160 5.60 31.44 9.62
N ARG A 161 5.44 32.20 8.53
CA ARG A 161 4.47 33.31 8.47
C ARG A 161 3.04 32.82 8.35
N VAL A 162 2.84 31.70 7.66
CA VAL A 162 1.51 31.09 7.44
C VAL A 162 1.22 30.02 8.48
N GLY A 163 2.25 29.36 9.00
CA GLY A 163 2.11 28.24 9.95
C GLY A 163 1.78 26.90 9.27
N THR A 164 2.13 26.74 7.99
CA THR A 164 1.79 25.55 7.19
C THR A 164 2.97 25.04 6.38
N MET A 165 2.89 23.76 5.98
CA MET A 165 3.79 23.15 5.01
C MET A 165 3.35 23.54 3.60
N LEU A 166 4.28 24.00 2.76
CA LEU A 166 4.00 24.23 1.36
C LEU A 166 3.85 22.89 0.64
N SER A 167 2.64 22.56 0.19
CA SER A 167 2.37 21.28 -0.47
C SER A 167 3.29 21.09 -1.68
N TRP A 168 3.10 21.85 -2.75
CA TRP A 168 3.79 21.65 -4.03
C TRP A 168 4.52 22.93 -4.46
N PRO A 169 5.82 23.10 -4.15
CA PRO A 169 6.58 24.32 -4.44
C PRO A 169 6.57 24.75 -5.92
N ARG A 170 6.51 23.78 -6.83
CA ARG A 170 6.40 24.00 -8.27
C ARG A 170 5.10 24.73 -8.66
N ASN A 171 3.99 24.49 -7.97
CA ASN A 171 2.70 25.10 -8.31
C ASN A 171 2.69 26.59 -7.99
N VAL A 172 3.40 27.02 -6.94
CA VAL A 172 3.57 28.46 -6.65
C VAL A 172 4.24 29.15 -7.83
N LYS A 173 5.30 28.54 -8.40
CA LYS A 173 5.95 29.09 -9.60
C LYS A 173 5.03 29.11 -10.84
N MET A 174 4.09 28.16 -10.93
CA MET A 174 3.17 28.05 -12.06
C MET A 174 2.01 29.05 -11.98
N PHE A 175 1.52 29.34 -10.78
CA PHE A 175 0.29 30.13 -10.58
C PHE A 175 0.50 31.52 -9.97
N GLY A 176 1.70 31.82 -9.44
CA GLY A 176 2.03 33.08 -8.76
C GLY A 176 1.84 33.02 -7.25
#